data_AF-I4CTK2-F1
#
_entry.id   AF-I4CTK2-F1
#
_cell.length_a   1.000
_cell.length_b   1.000
_cell.length_c   1.000
_cell.angle_alpha   90.00
_cell.angle_beta   90.00
_cell.angle_gamma   90.00
#
_symmetry.space_group_name_H-M   'P 1'
#
loop_
_entity.id
_entity.type
_entity.pdbx_description
1 polymer ?
#
loop_
_entity_poly.entity_id
_entity_poly.type
_entity_poly.pdbx_seq_one_letter_code
_entity_poly.pdbx_strand_id
1 'polypeptide(L)'
;MKRFRQPEAFALVQQYYEPLVFNARMDSPTTVRVMLLDEATGESLLLTGLPCRISLSRAEIAGLIAAIDADAAALRPGLLNKLKRSQRLG
;
A
#
# COMPACT_ATOMS: atom_id res chain seq x y z
N MET A 1 3.02 -6.37 22.23
CA MET A 1 2.29 -5.97 21.00
C MET A 1 2.52 -7.01 19.93
N LYS A 2 1.48 -7.50 19.23
CA LYS A 2 1.65 -8.45 18.12
C LYS A 2 2.42 -7.77 16.98
N ARG A 3 3.48 -8.42 16.51
CA ARG A 3 4.20 -8.04 15.29
C ARG A 3 3.91 -9.08 14.20
N PHE A 4 3.87 -8.61 12.97
CA PHE A 4 3.70 -9.40 11.76
C PHE A 4 5.05 -9.53 11.08
N ARG A 5 5.29 -10.69 10.46
CA ARG A 5 6.39 -10.77 9.50
C ARG A 5 6.03 -9.95 8.28
N GLN A 6 7.02 -9.42 7.59
CA GLN A 6 6.80 -8.55 6.43
C GLN A 6 5.82 -9.14 5.39
N PRO A 7 5.90 -10.42 4.98
CA PRO A 7 4.92 -10.98 4.04
C PRO A 7 3.48 -10.94 4.57
N GLU A 8 3.28 -11.22 5.86
CA GLU A 8 1.96 -11.16 6.50
C GLU A 8 1.44 -9.72 6.58
N ALA A 9 2.33 -8.77 6.90
CA ALA A 9 2.00 -7.35 6.90
C ALA A 9 1.61 -6.87 5.49
N PHE A 10 2.34 -7.30 4.46
CA PHE A 10 2.02 -6.94 3.07
C PHE A 10 0.73 -7.58 2.59
N ALA A 11 0.37 -8.78 3.03
CA ALA A 11 -0.94 -9.36 2.75
C ALA A 11 -2.08 -8.50 3.34
N LEU A 12 -1.91 -7.96 4.55
CA LEU A 12 -2.88 -7.04 5.15
C LEU A 12 -3.00 -5.72 4.37
N VAL A 13 -1.87 -5.18 3.90
CA VAL A 13 -1.86 -3.96 3.07
C VAL A 13 -2.47 -4.24 1.69
N GLN A 14 -2.19 -5.40 1.10
CA GLN A 14 -2.78 -5.82 -0.16
C GLN A 14 -4.31 -5.90 -0.06
N GLN A 15 -4.82 -6.54 1.01
CA GLN A 15 -6.26 -6.60 1.27
C GLN A 15 -6.87 -5.20 1.44
N TYR A 16 -6.17 -4.27 2.08
CA TYR A 16 -6.63 -2.89 2.21
C TYR A 16 -6.82 -2.20 0.85
N TYR A 17 -5.94 -2.49 -0.12
CA TYR A 17 -5.95 -1.85 -1.44
C TYR A 17 -6.85 -2.54 -2.46
N GLU A 18 -7.49 -3.67 -2.17
CA GLU A 18 -8.44 -4.29 -3.09
C GLU A 18 -9.55 -3.29 -3.49
N PRO A 19 -9.87 -3.14 -4.79
CA PRO A 19 -9.53 -4.02 -5.92
C PRO A 19 -8.31 -3.54 -6.75
N LEU A 20 -7.48 -2.64 -6.21
CA LEU A 20 -6.22 -2.27 -6.84
C LEU A 20 -5.21 -3.40 -6.65
N VAL A 21 -4.34 -3.59 -7.65
CA VAL A 21 -3.18 -4.46 -7.52
C VAL A 21 -2.13 -3.72 -6.68
N PHE A 22 -1.74 -4.34 -5.57
CA PHE A 22 -0.66 -3.90 -4.71
C PHE A 22 0.56 -4.82 -4.86
N ASN A 23 1.73 -4.25 -5.12
CA ASN A 23 3.00 -4.96 -5.09
C ASN A 23 4.00 -4.22 -4.21
N ALA A 24 4.72 -4.95 -3.35
CA ALA A 24 5.75 -4.37 -2.51
C ALA A 24 7.03 -5.19 -2.57
N ARG A 25 8.17 -4.52 -2.73
CA ARG A 25 9.52 -5.14 -2.74
C ARG A 25 10.49 -4.25 -1.99
N MET A 26 11.35 -4.84 -1.17
CA MET A 26 12.43 -4.09 -0.51
C MET A 26 13.36 -3.50 -1.58
N ASP A 27 13.65 -2.21 -1.49
CA ASP A 27 14.66 -1.54 -2.30
C ASP A 27 15.93 -1.19 -1.50
N SER A 28 15.87 -1.30 -0.16
CA SER A 28 17.02 -1.33 0.75
C SER A 28 16.70 -2.19 1.99
N PRO A 29 17.64 -2.40 2.94
CA PRO A 29 17.35 -3.10 4.20
C PRO A 29 16.29 -2.43 5.08
N THR A 30 16.01 -1.14 4.87
CA THR A 30 15.11 -0.34 5.72
C THR A 30 14.01 0.38 4.93
N THR A 31 13.94 0.16 3.61
CA THR A 31 12.95 0.81 2.74
C THR A 31 12.32 -0.17 1.77
N VAL A 32 11.08 0.15 1.39
CA VAL A 32 10.29 -0.62 0.44
C VAL A 32 9.86 0.27 -0.73
N ARG A 33 9.85 -0.34 -1.91
CA ARG A 33 9.17 0.15 -3.10
C ARG A 33 7.77 -0.46 -3.18
N VAL A 34 6.77 0.37 -3.39
CA VAL A 34 5.35 -0.01 -3.53
C VAL A 34 4.85 0.39 -4.92
N MET A 35 4.09 -0.50 -5.55
CA MET A 35 3.35 -0.22 -6.77
C MET A 35 1.86 -0.44 -6.52
N LEU A 36 1.06 0.56 -6.87
CA LEU A 36 -0.39 0.46 -7.00
C LEU A 36 -0.75 0.50 -8.49
N LEU A 37 -1.66 -0.36 -8.90
CA LEU A 37 -2.17 -0.42 -10.27
C LEU A 37 -3.68 -0.65 -10.26
N ASP A 38 -4.39 0.16 -11.02
CA ASP A 38 -5.73 -0.13 -11.47
C ASP A 38 -5.67 -0.83 -12.85
N GLU A 39 -5.91 -2.14 -12.88
CA GLU A 39 -5.88 -2.91 -14.13
C GLU A 39 -6.97 -2.52 -15.12
N ALA A 40 -8.10 -1.95 -14.66
CA ALA A 40 -9.20 -1.58 -15.53
C ALA A 40 -8.92 -0.31 -16.33
N THR A 41 -8.13 0.61 -15.77
CA THR A 41 -7.80 1.90 -16.38
C THR A 41 -6.35 1.99 -16.85
N GLY A 42 -5.48 1.10 -16.36
CA GLY A 42 -4.03 1.16 -16.54
C GLY A 42 -3.35 2.22 -15.67
N GLU A 43 -4.09 2.94 -14.82
CA GLU A 43 -3.52 3.95 -13.92
C GLU A 43 -2.62 3.26 -12.90
N SER A 44 -1.39 3.76 -12.74
CA SER A 44 -0.43 3.21 -11.80
C SER A 44 0.36 4.29 -11.07
N LEU A 45 0.83 3.92 -9.88
CA LEU A 45 1.68 4.74 -9.03
C LEU A 45 2.81 3.87 -8.47
N LEU A 46 4.05 4.32 -8.67
CA LEU A 46 5.25 3.71 -8.10
C LEU A 46 5.82 4.63 -7.03
N LEU A 47 5.95 4.13 -5.81
CA LEU A 47 6.54 4.81 -4.66
C LEU A 47 7.81 4.07 -4.23
N THR A 48 8.84 4.81 -3.84
CA THR A 48 10.15 4.27 -3.46
C THR A 48 10.62 4.89 -2.16
N GLY A 49 11.51 4.21 -1.42
CA GLY A 49 12.08 4.77 -0.20
C GLY A 49 11.11 4.84 0.98
N LEU A 50 9.96 4.15 0.93
CA LEU A 50 9.02 4.12 2.05
C LEU A 50 9.64 3.33 3.22
N PRO A 51 9.67 3.86 4.45
CA PRO A 51 10.24 3.15 5.59
C PRO A 51 9.57 1.80 5.83
N CYS A 52 10.34 0.72 5.85
CA CYS A 52 9.82 -0.63 6.08
C CYS A 52 10.86 -1.53 6.73
N ARG A 53 10.43 -2.37 7.66
CA ARG A 53 11.28 -3.34 8.36
C ARG A 53 10.76 -4.75 8.08
N ILE A 54 11.59 -5.75 8.32
CA ILE A 54 11.22 -7.17 8.18
C ILE A 54 10.09 -7.63 9.13
N SER A 55 9.79 -6.83 10.16
CA SER A 55 8.68 -7.08 11.09
C SER A 55 7.98 -5.79 11.49
N LEU A 56 6.66 -5.75 11.33
CA LEU A 56 5.84 -4.56 11.53
C LEU A 56 4.78 -4.80 12.62
N SER A 57 4.57 -3.80 13.46
CA SER A 57 3.40 -3.67 14.32
C SER A 57 2.20 -3.16 13.52
N ARG A 58 0.99 -3.25 14.10
CA ARG A 58 -0.21 -2.67 13.47
C ARG A 58 -0.08 -1.17 13.21
N ALA A 59 0.61 -0.43 14.09
CA ALA A 59 0.83 1.01 13.92
C ALA A 59 1.77 1.31 12.75
N GLU A 60 2.83 0.50 12.57
CA GLU A 60 3.74 0.62 11.43
C GLU A 60 3.02 0.27 10.11
N ILE A 61 2.12 -0.72 10.11
CA ILE A 61 1.29 -1.06 8.94
C ILE A 61 0.35 0.11 8.59
N ALA A 62 -0.35 0.68 9.57
CA ALA A 62 -1.23 1.82 9.36
C ALA A 62 -0.45 3.05 8.87
N GLY A 63 0.77 3.28 9.40
CA GLY A 63 1.66 4.34 8.94
C GLY A 63 2.10 4.16 7.49
N LEU A 64 2.38 2.91 7.06
CA LEU A 64 2.73 2.61 5.67
C LEU A 64 1.54 2.91 4.74
N ILE A 65 0.33 2.49 5.10
CA ILE A 65 -0.90 2.80 4.33
C ILE A 65 -1.10 4.32 4.23
N ALA A 66 -1.01 5.03 5.35
CA ALA A 66 -1.19 6.48 5.38
C ALA A 66 -0.17 7.23 4.49
N ALA A 67 1.07 6.77 4.45
CA ALA A 67 2.09 7.34 3.56
C ALA A 67 1.74 7.12 2.08
N ILE A 68 1.36 5.89 1.72
CA ILE A 68 0.94 5.56 0.34
C ILE A 68 -0.30 6.36 -0.05
N ASP A 69 -1.29 6.49 0.84
CA ASP A 69 -2.52 7.25 0.58
C ASP A 69 -2.24 8.74 0.40
N ALA A 70 -1.32 9.32 1.16
CA ALA A 70 -0.93 10.72 1.00
C ALA A 70 -0.31 10.96 -0.40
N ASP A 71 0.62 10.11 -0.82
CA ASP A 71 1.25 10.21 -2.13
C ASP A 71 0.25 9.92 -3.27
N ALA A 72 -0.62 8.94 -3.10
CA ALA A 72 -1.67 8.62 -4.07
C ALA A 72 -2.68 9.77 -4.21
N ALA A 73 -3.08 10.41 -3.12
CA ALA A 73 -3.94 11.59 -3.17
C ALA A 73 -3.31 12.75 -3.94
N ALA A 74 -1.99 12.95 -3.80
CA ALA A 74 -1.27 14.02 -4.47
C ALA A 74 -0.99 13.75 -5.96
N LEU A 75 -0.65 12.51 -6.31
CA LEU A 75 -0.10 12.17 -7.63
C LEU A 75 -1.09 11.44 -8.56
N ARG A 76 -1.97 10.62 -7.97
CA ARG A 76 -2.88 9.70 -8.67
C ARG A 76 -4.21 9.53 -7.91
N PRO A 77 -4.99 10.62 -7.72
CA PRO A 77 -6.22 10.57 -6.91
C PRO A 77 -7.28 9.62 -7.49
N GLY A 78 -7.19 9.24 -8.76
CA GLY A 78 -8.07 8.25 -9.40
C GLY A 78 -8.01 6.89 -8.71
N LEU A 79 -6.82 6.45 -8.31
CA LEU A 79 -6.62 5.20 -7.57
C LEU A 79 -7.40 5.19 -6.24
N LEU A 80 -7.30 6.25 -5.45
CA LEU A 80 -8.03 6.34 -4.17
C LEU A 80 -9.53 6.48 -4.36
N ASN A 81 -9.97 7.16 -5.42
CA ASN A 81 -11.39 7.25 -5.74
C ASN A 81 -11.99 5.88 -6.05
N LYS A 82 -11.26 5.03 -6.79
CA LYS A 82 -11.67 3.64 -7.04
C LYS A 82 -11.72 2.84 -5.74
N LEU A 83 -10.70 2.95 -4.91
CA LEU A 83 -10.64 2.25 -3.62
C LEU A 83 -11.86 2.60 -2.73
N LYS A 84 -12.13 3.90 -2.56
CA LYS A 84 -13.28 4.38 -1.77
C LYS A 84 -14.63 3.95 -2.34
N ARG A 85 -14.76 3.85 -3.67
CA ARG A 85 -15.98 3.33 -4.30
C ARG A 85 -16.19 1.86 -3.97
N SER A 86 -15.13 1.05 -4.04
CA SER A 86 -15.22 -0.37 -3.70
C SER A 86 -15.61 -0.60 -2.24
N GLN A 87 -15.00 0.15 -1.31
CA GLN A 87 -15.30 0.02 0.13
C GLN A 87 -16.73 0.43 0.51
N ARG A 88 -17.42 1.22 -0.33
CA ARG A 88 -18.83 1.58 -0.13
C ARG A 88 -19.81 0.55 -0.66
N LEU A 89 -19.33 -0.35 -1.53
CA LEU A 89 -20.15 -1.37 -2.19
C LEU A 89 -20.02 -2.75 -1.53
N GLY A 90 -19.08 -2.90 -0.58
CA GLY A 90 -18.88 -4.12 0.21
C GLY A 90 -19.52 -4.08 1.59
#